data_AF-A0A7X2SY03-F1
#
_entry.id   AF-A0A7X2SY03-F1
#
_cell.length_a   1.000
_cell.length_b   1.000
_cell.length_c   1.000
_cell.angle_alpha   90.00
_cell.angle_beta   90.00
_cell.angle_gamma   90.00
#
_symmetry.space_group_name_H-M   'P 1'
#
loop_
_entity.id
_entity.type
_entity.pdbx_description
1 polymer ?
#
loop_
_entity_poly.entity_id
_entity_poly.type
_entity_poly.pdbx_seq_one_letter_code
_entity_poly.pdbx_strand_id
1 'polypeptide(L)'
;LIEYEGGATLAFHANLNVPDEFRRFCVMGTDGMAEGDFVRNYFRVHNARSGEKEVDTAYSGNAYDGHYGADALMAEEIVKHIKQGTPLKVSVVDALEAGLTAIKIDEARKTRSVVDMRESWLTFDANLGKTGA
;
A
#
# COMPACT_ATOMS: atom_id res chain seq x y z
N LEU A 1 -1.08 -10.46 -9.69
CA LEU A 1 -1.72 -9.22 -10.17
C LEU A 1 -3.08 -9.14 -9.50
N ILE A 2 -3.47 -7.96 -9.05
CA ILE A 2 -4.77 -7.69 -8.44
C ILE A 2 -5.47 -6.68 -9.35
N GLU A 3 -6.74 -6.93 -9.64
CA GLU A 3 -7.59 -6.02 -10.41
C GLU A 3 -8.69 -5.50 -9.48
N TYR A 4 -8.83 -4.18 -9.39
CA TYR A 4 -9.86 -3.53 -8.62
C TYR A 4 -11.10 -3.29 -9.49
N GLU A 5 -12.26 -3.14 -8.88
CA GLU A 5 -13.54 -2.88 -9.57
C GLU A 5 -13.47 -1.67 -10.52
N GLY A 6 -12.73 -0.62 -10.14
CA GLY A 6 -12.51 0.57 -10.96
C GLY A 6 -11.54 0.38 -12.15
N GLY A 7 -11.08 -0.85 -12.42
CA GLY A 7 -10.14 -1.16 -13.51
C GLY A 7 -8.66 -0.87 -13.20
N ALA A 8 -8.36 -0.33 -12.02
CA ALA A 8 -6.97 -0.19 -11.57
C ALA A 8 -6.34 -1.56 -11.31
N THR A 9 -5.04 -1.69 -11.61
CA THR A 9 -4.30 -2.94 -11.35
C THR A 9 -3.15 -2.71 -10.39
N LEU A 10 -2.91 -3.64 -9.48
CA LEU A 10 -1.76 -3.66 -8.58
C LEU A 10 -0.90 -4.89 -8.83
N ALA A 11 0.41 -4.67 -8.95
CA ALA A 11 1.43 -5.70 -8.90
C ALA A 11 2.18 -5.58 -7.57
N PHE A 12 2.17 -6.66 -6.79
CA PHE A 12 2.92 -6.76 -5.54
C PHE A 12 3.96 -7.86 -5.65
N HIS A 13 5.19 -7.56 -5.25
CA HIS A 13 6.29 -8.51 -5.24
C HIS A 13 7.04 -8.39 -3.91
N ALA A 14 7.26 -9.52 -3.25
CA ALA A 14 8.05 -9.61 -2.02
C ALA A 14 9.05 -10.77 -2.15
N ASN A 15 10.32 -10.47 -1.91
CA ASN A 15 11.39 -11.46 -1.90
C ASN A 15 12.44 -11.04 -0.87
N LEU A 16 12.85 -11.98 -0.03
CA LEU A 16 13.85 -11.78 1.03
C LEU A 16 15.25 -12.27 0.63
N ASN A 17 15.37 -12.95 -0.51
CA ASN A 17 16.63 -13.51 -1.00
C ASN A 17 17.15 -12.69 -2.20
N VAL A 18 17.48 -11.42 -1.94
CA VAL A 18 18.03 -10.50 -2.95
C VAL A 18 19.30 -9.83 -2.42
N PRO A 19 20.36 -9.69 -3.25
CA PRO A 19 21.62 -9.07 -2.81
C PRO A 19 21.58 -7.53 -2.85
N ASP A 20 20.62 -6.96 -3.57
CA ASP A 20 20.42 -5.52 -3.73
C ASP A 20 19.02 -5.18 -3.23
N GLU A 21 18.96 -4.63 -2.00
CA GLU A 21 17.71 -4.36 -1.31
C GLU A 21 17.02 -3.11 -1.85
N PHE A 22 15.70 -3.21 -2.04
CA PHE A 22 14.85 -2.09 -2.37
C PHE A 22 13.46 -2.28 -1.77
N ARG A 23 12.81 -1.16 -1.46
CA ARG A 23 11.38 -1.15 -1.14
C ARG A 23 10.75 -0.06 -1.98
N ARG A 24 10.39 -0.43 -3.20
CA ARG A 24 9.92 0.48 -4.22
C ARG A 24 8.40 0.49 -4.31
N PHE A 25 7.84 1.66 -4.55
CA PHE A 25 6.48 1.81 -5.02
C PHE A 25 6.48 2.60 -6.33
N CYS A 26 5.43 2.39 -7.11
CA CYS A 26 5.17 3.15 -8.32
C CYS A 26 3.65 3.24 -8.52
N VAL A 27 3.15 4.46 -8.69
CA VAL A 27 1.75 4.76 -8.97
C VAL A 27 1.71 5.46 -10.31
N MET A 28 1.00 4.88 -11.26
CA MET A 28 0.87 5.38 -12.62
C MET A 28 -0.56 5.81 -12.87
N GLY A 29 -0.75 7.04 -13.35
CA GLY A 29 -2.03 7.61 -13.74
C GLY A 29 -2.01 8.09 -15.19
N THR A 30 -3.06 8.80 -15.59
CA THR A 30 -3.21 9.33 -16.96
C THR A 30 -2.21 10.43 -17.29
N ASP A 31 -1.84 11.25 -16.30
CA ASP A 31 -1.03 12.46 -16.51
C ASP A 31 0.40 12.33 -15.99
N GLY A 32 0.72 11.22 -15.30
CA GLY A 32 2.06 11.04 -14.76
C GLY A 32 2.26 9.76 -13.97
N MET A 33 3.48 9.67 -13.44
CA MET A 33 3.93 8.56 -12.60
C MET A 33 4.61 9.12 -11.36
N ALA A 34 4.18 8.68 -10.18
CA ALA A 34 4.93 8.87 -8.94
C ALA A 34 5.67 7.57 -8.58
N GLU A 35 6.94 7.68 -8.22
CA GLU A 35 7.73 6.54 -7.75
C GLU A 35 8.59 6.92 -6.55
N GLY A 36 8.92 5.93 -5.76
CA GLY A 36 9.90 6.11 -4.71
C GLY A 36 10.47 4.78 -4.27
N ASP A 37 11.63 4.85 -3.65
CA ASP A 37 12.28 3.72 -3.03
C ASP A 37 12.63 4.12 -1.61
N PHE A 38 12.03 3.43 -0.65
CA PHE A 38 12.32 3.69 0.75
C PHE A 38 13.79 3.34 1.04
N VAL A 39 14.31 2.21 0.55
CA VAL A 39 15.69 1.79 0.86
C VAL A 39 16.71 2.72 0.24
N ARG A 40 16.50 3.09 -1.03
CA ARG A 40 17.39 3.99 -1.78
C ARG A 40 17.07 5.48 -1.58
N ASN A 41 16.06 5.75 -0.77
CA ASN A 41 15.68 7.04 -0.22
C ASN A 41 15.48 8.15 -1.27
N TYR A 42 14.64 7.89 -2.26
CA TYR A 42 14.23 8.91 -3.24
C TYR A 42 12.73 8.92 -3.50
N PHE A 43 12.23 10.06 -3.95
CA PHE A 43 10.86 10.26 -4.43
C PHE A 43 10.88 11.09 -5.71
N ARG A 44 10.15 10.63 -6.73
CA ARG A 44 10.07 11.29 -8.04
C ARG A 44 8.64 11.33 -8.56
N VAL A 45 8.32 12.40 -9.26
CA VAL A 45 7.07 12.56 -10.01
C VAL A 45 7.43 12.94 -11.43
N HIS A 46 6.91 12.18 -12.38
CA HIS A 46 7.18 12.32 -13.81
C HIS A 46 5.91 12.74 -14.54
N ASN A 47 6.01 13.74 -15.40
CA ASN A 47 4.94 14.13 -16.31
C ASN A 47 4.85 13.12 -17.47
N ALA A 48 3.67 12.57 -17.74
CA ALA A 48 3.51 11.52 -18.76
C ALA A 48 3.72 12.01 -20.20
N ARG A 49 3.57 13.32 -20.48
CA ARG A 49 3.65 13.89 -21.84
C ARG A 49 5.06 14.35 -22.18
N SER A 50 5.76 14.97 -21.23
CA SER A 50 7.11 15.49 -21.44
C SER A 50 8.22 14.54 -20.97
N GLY A 51 7.91 13.63 -20.05
CA GLY A 51 8.92 12.82 -19.35
C GLY A 51 9.75 13.62 -18.33
N GLU A 52 9.40 14.89 -18.09
CA GLU A 52 10.06 15.73 -17.10
C GLU A 52 9.81 15.22 -15.69
N LYS A 53 10.84 15.25 -14.84
CA LYS A 53 10.71 15.03 -13.41
C LYS A 53 10.27 16.31 -12.73
N GLU A 54 8.97 16.50 -12.60
CA GLU A 54 8.37 17.62 -11.88
C GLU A 54 8.75 17.62 -10.39
N VAL A 55 9.05 16.43 -9.85
CA VAL A 55 9.70 16.25 -8.54
C VAL A 55 10.86 15.28 -8.69
N ASP A 56 12.04 15.64 -8.16
CA ASP A 56 13.20 14.74 -8.02
C ASP A 56 13.89 15.02 -6.68
N THR A 57 13.48 14.30 -5.66
CA THR A 57 13.99 14.46 -4.30
C THR A 57 14.79 13.23 -3.90
N ALA A 58 16.05 13.44 -3.54
CA ALA A 58 16.87 12.47 -2.83
C ALA A 58 16.96 12.88 -1.36
N TYR A 59 16.70 11.94 -0.47
CA TYR A 59 16.73 12.16 0.97
C TYR A 59 18.05 11.60 1.53
N SER A 60 18.63 12.31 2.50
CA SER A 60 19.79 11.84 3.26
C SER A 60 19.38 10.79 4.30
N GLY A 61 20.30 9.90 4.68
CA GLY A 61 20.07 8.83 5.65
C GLY A 61 19.87 7.48 4.98
N ASN A 62 19.60 6.44 5.77
CA ASN A 62 19.30 5.10 5.27
C ASN A 62 18.03 4.56 5.95
N ALA A 63 17.43 3.55 5.31
CA ALA A 63 16.21 2.89 5.77
C ALA A 63 16.25 2.30 7.17
N TYR A 64 17.46 1.99 7.62
CA TYR A 64 17.70 1.21 8.81
C TYR A 64 17.85 2.10 10.05
N ASP A 65 17.88 3.43 9.87
CA ASP A 65 17.85 4.40 10.96
C ASP A 65 16.39 4.78 11.29
N GLY A 66 15.78 4.01 12.20
CA GLY A 66 14.49 4.35 12.81
C GLY A 66 13.28 4.36 11.88
N HIS A 67 13.28 3.56 10.81
CA HIS A 67 12.17 3.48 9.83
C HIS A 67 11.68 4.85 9.35
N TYR A 68 12.60 5.78 9.06
CA TYR A 68 12.28 7.16 8.63
C TYR A 68 11.47 7.98 9.65
N GLY A 69 11.50 7.60 10.93
CA GLY A 69 10.68 8.20 11.98
C GLY A 69 9.20 7.79 11.94
N ALA A 70 8.81 6.89 11.03
CA ALA A 70 7.43 6.46 10.91
C ALA A 70 6.90 5.82 12.21
N ASP A 71 7.73 5.05 12.91
CA ASP A 71 7.32 4.40 14.17
C ASP A 71 6.95 5.42 15.26
N ALA A 72 7.76 6.47 15.41
CA ALA A 72 7.49 7.53 16.38
C ALA A 72 6.21 8.30 16.01
N LEU A 73 6.02 8.60 14.73
CA LEU A 73 4.81 9.26 14.23
C LEU A 73 3.56 8.40 14.44
N MET A 74 3.64 7.09 14.16
CA MET A 74 2.54 6.15 14.41
C MET A 74 2.17 6.09 15.90
N ALA A 75 3.16 6.01 16.78
CA ALA A 75 2.92 6.00 18.23
C ALA A 75 2.28 7.31 18.71
N GLU A 76 2.74 8.46 18.21
CA GLU A 76 2.18 9.77 18.54
C GLU A 76 0.71 9.88 18.11
N GLU A 77 0.37 9.40 16.92
CA GLU A 77 -1.01 9.42 16.39
C GLU A 77 -1.95 8.55 17.23
N ILE A 78 -1.50 7.36 17.67
CA ILE A 78 -2.28 6.52 18.59
C ILE A 78 -2.53 7.24 19.92
N VAL A 79 -1.50 7.88 20.49
CA VAL A 79 -1.64 8.63 21.74
C VAL A 79 -2.61 9.80 21.58
N LYS A 80 -2.54 10.53 20.46
CA LYS A 80 -3.50 11.60 20.14
C LYS A 80 -4.92 11.08 19.98
N HIS A 81 -5.10 9.93 19.32
CA HIS A 81 -6.42 9.32 19.18
C HIS A 81 -7.02 8.99 20.55
N ILE A 82 -6.25 8.31 21.41
CA ILE A 82 -6.71 7.92 22.75
C ILE A 82 -7.03 9.14 23.62
N LYS A 83 -6.19 10.18 23.59
CA LYS A 83 -6.33 11.34 24.48
C LYS A 83 -7.33 12.38 24.00
N GLN A 84 -7.50 12.52 22.69
CA GLN A 84 -8.19 13.67 22.08
C GLN A 84 -9.30 13.26 21.11
N GLY A 85 -9.43 11.96 20.80
CA GLY A 85 -10.40 11.47 19.83
C GLY A 85 -10.09 11.83 18.38
N THR A 86 -8.84 12.21 18.07
CA THR A 86 -8.43 12.51 16.68
C THR A 86 -8.59 11.27 15.79
N PRO A 87 -9.14 11.36 14.57
CA PRO A 87 -9.32 10.18 13.73
C PRO A 87 -8.00 9.47 13.42
N LEU A 88 -8.02 8.13 13.41
CA LEU A 88 -6.89 7.33 12.92
C LEU A 88 -6.82 7.42 11.39
N LYS A 89 -5.60 7.49 10.84
CA LYS A 89 -5.37 7.47 9.39
C LYS A 89 -5.67 6.12 8.74
N VAL A 90 -5.62 5.05 9.54
CA VAL A 90 -5.93 3.67 9.13
C VAL A 90 -6.85 3.07 10.17
N SER A 91 -7.99 2.57 9.73
CA SER A 91 -8.98 1.93 10.57
C SER A 91 -8.69 0.43 10.76
N VAL A 92 -9.37 -0.19 11.74
CA VAL A 92 -9.32 -1.65 11.90
C VAL A 92 -9.91 -2.36 10.67
N VAL A 93 -10.91 -1.76 10.02
CA VAL A 93 -11.54 -2.31 8.83
C VAL A 93 -10.54 -2.34 7.67
N ASP A 94 -9.79 -1.25 7.46
CA ASP A 94 -8.77 -1.16 6.42
C ASP A 94 -7.69 -2.26 6.59
N ALA A 95 -7.29 -2.51 7.84
CA ALA A 95 -6.33 -3.58 8.16
C ALA A 95 -6.89 -4.97 7.87
N LEU A 96 -8.17 -5.20 8.16
CA LEU A 96 -8.85 -6.46 7.86
C LEU A 96 -9.01 -6.68 6.34
N GLU A 97 -9.35 -5.64 5.58
CA GLU A 97 -9.46 -5.68 4.12
C GLU A 97 -8.10 -5.99 3.47
N ALA A 98 -7.03 -5.34 3.92
CA ALA A 98 -5.66 -5.63 3.47
C ALA A 98 -5.24 -7.08 3.81
N GLY A 99 -5.58 -7.55 5.02
CA GLY A 99 -5.29 -8.93 5.46
C GLY A 99 -6.03 -9.98 4.64
N LEU A 100 -7.33 -9.79 4.39
CA LEU A 100 -8.12 -10.68 3.53
C LEU A 100 -7.54 -10.75 2.11
N THR A 101 -7.16 -9.60 1.55
CA THR A 101 -6.50 -9.52 0.24
C THR A 101 -5.20 -10.34 0.23
N ALA A 102 -4.34 -10.20 1.25
CA ALA A 102 -3.10 -10.95 1.36
C ALA A 102 -3.32 -12.47 1.44
N ILE A 103 -4.31 -12.91 2.22
CA ILE A 103 -4.70 -14.33 2.32
C ILE A 103 -5.12 -14.87 0.95
N LYS A 104 -5.87 -14.08 0.18
CA LYS A 104 -6.38 -14.47 -1.14
C LYS A 104 -5.32 -14.47 -2.24
N ILE A 105 -4.31 -13.59 -2.15
CA ILE A 105 -3.10 -13.69 -2.97
C ILE A 105 -2.39 -15.02 -2.72
N ASP A 106 -2.31 -15.45 -1.46
CA ASP A 106 -1.68 -16.71 -1.09
C ASP A 106 -2.47 -17.93 -1.57
N GLU A 107 -3.81 -17.88 -1.51
CA GLU A 107 -4.70 -18.86 -2.11
C GLU A 107 -4.46 -18.98 -3.62
N ALA A 108 -4.55 -17.85 -4.34
CA ALA A 108 -4.31 -17.78 -5.79
C ALA A 108 -2.94 -18.36 -6.19
N ARG A 109 -1.89 -18.07 -5.41
CA ARG A 109 -0.55 -18.62 -5.62
C ARG A 109 -0.50 -20.15 -5.47
N LYS A 110 -1.15 -20.69 -4.44
CA LYS A 110 -1.17 -22.14 -4.16
C LYS A 110 -1.98 -22.91 -5.21
N THR A 111 -3.12 -22.37 -5.62
CA THR A 111 -4.02 -23.00 -6.60
C THR A 111 -3.61 -22.73 -8.05
N ARG A 112 -2.73 -21.75 -8.28
CA ARG A 112 -2.33 -21.27 -9.61
C ARG A 112 -3.52 -20.80 -10.44
N SER A 113 -4.45 -20.10 -9.80
CA SER A 113 -5.69 -19.62 -10.43
C SER A 113 -5.94 -18.15 -10.15
N VAL A 114 -6.80 -17.54 -10.96
CA VAL A 114 -7.43 -16.25 -10.62
C VAL A 114 -8.51 -16.53 -9.58
N VAL A 115 -8.62 -15.67 -8.56
CA VAL A 115 -9.64 -15.75 -7.51
C VAL A 115 -10.55 -14.54 -7.63
N ASP A 116 -11.83 -14.76 -7.94
CA ASP A 116 -12.86 -13.71 -7.84
C ASP A 116 -13.16 -13.46 -6.36
N MET A 117 -12.96 -12.21 -5.93
CA MET A 117 -13.11 -11.78 -4.55
C MET A 117 -14.54 -11.38 -4.17
N ARG A 118 -15.48 -11.28 -5.13
CA ARG A 118 -16.82 -10.70 -4.91
C ARG A 118 -17.55 -11.32 -3.73
N GLU A 119 -17.65 -12.65 -3.67
CA GLU A 119 -18.31 -13.36 -2.57
C GLU A 119 -17.59 -13.19 -1.24
N SER A 120 -16.25 -13.07 -1.27
CA SER A 120 -15.45 -12.82 -0.06
C SER A 120 -15.76 -11.43 0.51
N TRP A 121 -15.89 -10.42 -0.36
CA TRP A 121 -16.25 -9.06 0.04
C TRP A 121 -17.68 -8.95 0.54
N LEU A 122 -18.65 -9.55 -0.15
CA LEU A 122 -20.05 -9.59 0.32
C LEU A 122 -20.16 -10.24 1.71
N THR A 123 -19.47 -11.35 1.92
CA THR A 123 -19.43 -12.02 3.23
C THR A 123 -18.74 -11.14 4.27
N PHE A 124 -17.62 -10.51 3.92
CA PHE A 124 -16.89 -9.62 4.81
C PHE A 124 -17.76 -8.44 5.28
N ASP A 125 -18.40 -7.75 4.35
CA ASP A 125 -19.28 -6.62 4.64
C ASP A 125 -20.50 -7.01 5.46
N ALA A 126 -21.12 -8.15 5.17
CA ALA A 126 -22.22 -8.69 5.96
C ALA A 126 -21.80 -8.95 7.42
N ASN A 127 -20.59 -9.47 7.65
CA ASN A 127 -20.04 -9.69 9.00
C ASN A 127 -19.69 -8.38 9.73
N LEU A 128 -19.46 -7.29 9.00
CA LEU A 128 -19.32 -5.95 9.57
C LEU A 128 -20.67 -5.27 9.87
N GLY A 129 -21.79 -5.94 9.60
CA GLY A 129 -23.13 -5.37 9.75
C GLY A 129 -23.48 -4.33 8.69
N LYS A 130 -22.69 -4.24 7.60
CA LYS A 130 -23.08 -3.45 6.43
C LYS A 130 -24.21 -4.20 5.72
N THR A 131 -25.39 -3.62 5.69
CA THR A 131 -26.50 -4.13 4.86
C THR A 131 -26.28 -3.58 3.45
N GLY A 132 -26.35 -4.47 2.44
CA GLY A 132 -25.80 -4.28 1.10
C GLY A 132 -26.03 -2.91 0.45
N ALA A 133 -25.00 -2.44 -0.25
CA ALA A 133 -25.11 -1.39 -1.26
C ALA A 133 -25.94 -1.88 -2.46
#